data_AF-A0AAU9FQW5-F1
#
_entry.id   AF-A0AAU9FQW5-F1
#
_cell.length_a   1.000
_cell.length_b   1.000
_cell.length_c   1.000
_cell.angle_alpha   90.00
_cell.angle_beta   90.00
_cell.angle_gamma   90.00
#
_symmetry.space_group_name_H-M   'P 1'
#
loop_
_entity.id
_entity.type
_entity.pdbx_description
1 polymer ?
#
loop_
_entity_poly.entity_id
_entity_poly.type
_entity_poly.pdbx_seq_one_letter_code
_entity_poly.pdbx_strand_id
1 'polypeptide(L)'
;MLFDYQGAYDSFDITQPTSRSGGKAEAVAMIKQQHAADALTTMLGDGATDLEAVPPANYFIGFGGNVVRPEVYRRAQYYVTDFEQLMGDQ
;
A
#
# COMPACT_ATOMS: atom_id res chain seq x y z
N MET A 1 7.99 -15.24 -5.31
CA MET A 1 7.29 -16.48 -5.73
C MET A 1 8.34 -17.56 -5.86
N LEU A 2 8.02 -18.77 -5.43
CA LEU A 2 8.91 -19.92 -5.46
C LEU A 2 8.34 -20.93 -6.45
N PHE A 3 9.22 -21.52 -7.26
CA PHE A 3 8.90 -22.50 -8.29
C PHE A 3 9.68 -23.77 -8.02
N ASP A 4 9.10 -24.91 -8.34
CA ASP A 4 9.80 -26.19 -8.27
C ASP A 4 10.82 -26.34 -9.41
N TYR A 5 11.55 -27.46 -9.41
CA TYR A 5 12.54 -27.75 -10.44
C TYR A 5 11.95 -27.98 -11.84
N GLN A 6 10.61 -28.10 -11.96
CA GLN A 6 9.87 -28.20 -13.22
C GLN A 6 9.31 -26.84 -13.67
N GLY A 7 9.55 -25.77 -12.89
CA GLY A 7 9.01 -24.43 -13.16
C GLY A 7 7.54 -24.28 -12.79
N ALA A 8 6.94 -25.25 -12.11
CA ALA A 8 5.58 -25.15 -11.60
C ALA A 8 5.55 -24.29 -10.33
N TYR A 9 4.44 -23.57 -10.12
CA TYR A 9 4.21 -22.82 -8.89
C TYR A 9 4.23 -23.78 -7.70
N ASP A 10 5.11 -23.52 -6.74
CA ASP A 10 5.22 -24.30 -5.51
C ASP A 10 4.65 -23.51 -4.32
N SER A 11 5.19 -22.31 -4.09
CA SER A 11 4.83 -21.52 -2.92
C SER A 11 5.21 -20.04 -3.08
N PHE A 12 5.03 -19.25 -2.03
CA PHE A 12 5.52 -17.87 -1.94
C PHE A 12 6.56 -17.76 -0.83
N ASP A 13 7.45 -16.79 -0.98
CA ASP A 13 8.49 -16.54 0.01
C ASP A 13 7.87 -15.90 1.26
N ILE A 14 7.76 -16.69 2.32
CA ILE A 14 7.18 -16.27 3.62
C ILE A 14 8.08 -15.28 4.38
N THR A 15 9.31 -15.06 3.91
CA THR A 15 10.21 -14.08 4.52
C THR A 15 9.90 -12.65 4.06
N GLN A 16 9.18 -12.48 2.95
CA GLN A 16 8.77 -11.17 2.47
C GLN A 16 7.75 -10.53 3.41
N PRO A 17 7.88 -9.24 3.77
CA PRO A 17 6.92 -8.55 4.63
C PRO A 17 5.48 -8.69 4.13
N THR A 18 5.28 -8.54 2.83
CA THR A 18 3.98 -8.57 2.15
C THR A 18 3.33 -9.96 2.10
N SER A 19 4.00 -11.01 2.61
CA SER A 19 3.45 -12.35 2.68
C SER A 19 2.48 -12.56 3.85
N ARG A 20 2.33 -11.56 4.74
CA ARG A 20 1.53 -11.62 5.96
C ARG A 20 0.72 -10.34 6.19
N SER A 21 -0.30 -10.42 7.05
CA SER A 21 -1.06 -9.25 7.50
C SER A 21 -0.13 -8.22 8.15
N GLY A 22 -0.38 -6.94 7.89
CA GLY A 22 0.53 -5.85 8.29
C GLY A 22 1.78 -5.70 7.42
N GLY A 23 1.97 -6.56 6.42
CA GLY A 23 3.14 -6.55 5.55
C GLY A 23 3.40 -5.24 4.80
N LYS A 24 2.33 -4.52 4.44
CA LYS A 24 2.45 -3.19 3.82
C LYS A 24 3.01 -2.16 4.81
N ALA A 25 2.56 -2.19 6.07
CA ALA A 25 3.09 -1.32 7.12
C ALA A 25 4.58 -1.59 7.37
N GLU A 26 4.97 -2.86 7.43
CA GLU A 26 6.37 -3.27 7.58
C GLU A 26 7.23 -2.84 6.37
N ALA A 27 6.73 -3.03 5.14
CA ALA A 27 7.42 -2.56 3.94
C ALA A 27 7.60 -1.03 3.94
N VAL A 28 6.57 -0.26 4.32
CA VAL A 28 6.67 1.20 4.47
C VAL A 28 7.70 1.58 5.53
N ALA A 29 7.76 0.87 6.66
CA ALA A 29 8.78 1.10 7.69
C ALA A 29 10.20 0.91 7.12
N MET A 30 10.42 -0.16 6.36
CA MET A 30 11.71 -0.44 5.71
C MET A 30 12.07 0.64 4.69
N ILE A 31 11.12 1.08 3.87
CA ILE A 31 11.32 2.17 2.90
C ILE A 31 11.71 3.46 3.62
N LYS A 32 10.98 3.84 4.70
CA LYS A 32 11.28 5.06 5.46
C LYS A 32 12.68 5.05 6.08
N GLN A 33 13.23 3.90 6.44
CA GLN A 33 14.60 3.78 6.94
C GLN A 33 15.67 4.08 5.88
N GLN A 34 15.33 4.01 4.59
CA GLN A 34 16.24 4.28 3.47
C GLN A 34 16.21 5.75 3.02
N HIS A 35 15.33 6.57 3.60
CA HIS A 35 15.16 7.98 3.29
C HIS A 35 15.47 8.87 4.49
N ALA A 36 15.48 10.19 4.26
CA ALA A 36 15.63 11.16 5.33
C ALA A 36 14.49 11.02 6.36
N ALA A 37 14.79 11.25 7.65
CA ALA A 37 13.83 11.04 8.73
C ALA A 37 12.56 11.91 8.64
N ASP A 38 12.65 13.03 7.94
CA ASP A 38 11.57 13.99 7.67
C ASP A 38 10.84 13.72 6.34
N ALA A 39 11.25 12.72 5.56
CA ALA A 39 10.59 12.35 4.32
C ALA A 39 9.13 11.96 4.58
N LEU A 40 8.19 12.71 3.98
CA LEU A 40 6.77 12.41 4.05
C LEU A 40 6.45 11.23 3.13
N THR A 41 5.89 10.18 3.71
CA THR A 41 5.48 8.98 2.97
C THR A 41 3.97 8.90 2.94
N THR A 42 3.39 8.85 1.74
CA THR A 42 1.95 8.73 1.53
C THR A 42 1.63 7.36 0.97
N MET A 43 0.73 6.64 1.62
CA MET A 43 0.18 5.39 1.13
C MET A 43 -1.04 5.67 0.24
N LEU A 44 -1.09 5.08 -0.95
CA LEU A 44 -2.20 5.17 -1.89
C LEU A 44 -2.74 3.74 -2.15
N GLY A 45 -4.02 3.50 -1.94
CA GLY A 45 -4.59 2.17 -2.18
C GLY A 45 -6.09 2.05 -2.01
N ASP A 46 -6.68 0.97 -2.53
CA ASP A 46 -8.12 0.72 -2.49
C ASP A 46 -8.55 -0.14 -1.29
N GLY A 47 -7.60 -0.81 -0.64
CA GLY A 47 -7.86 -1.86 0.34
C GLY A 47 -7.64 -1.46 1.79
N ALA A 48 -8.24 -2.24 2.70
CA ALA A 48 -8.04 -2.09 4.15
C ALA A 48 -6.57 -2.30 4.56
N THR A 49 -5.85 -3.20 3.89
CA THR A 49 -4.42 -3.44 4.17
C THR A 49 -3.54 -2.26 3.77
N ASP A 50 -3.97 -1.43 2.81
CA ASP A 50 -3.30 -0.18 2.46
C ASP A 50 -3.53 0.87 3.54
N LEU A 51 -4.78 0.99 3.99
CA LEU A 51 -5.17 1.88 5.07
C LEU A 51 -4.44 1.54 6.39
N GLU A 52 -4.23 0.25 6.68
CA GLU A 52 -3.48 -0.23 7.85
C GLU A 52 -1.99 0.13 7.82
N ALA A 53 -1.43 0.54 6.68
CA ALA A 53 -0.04 1.00 6.59
C ALA A 53 0.16 2.43 7.14
N VAL A 54 -0.88 3.06 7.67
CA VAL A 54 -0.84 4.37 8.34
C VAL A 54 -1.26 4.21 9.81
N PRO A 55 -0.32 4.27 10.77
CA PRO A 55 1.15 4.39 10.63
C PRO A 55 1.83 3.11 10.12
N PRO A 56 3.07 3.15 9.56
CA PRO A 56 4.08 4.22 9.65
C PRO A 56 4.10 5.24 8.51
N ALA A 57 3.30 5.08 7.44
CA ALA A 57 3.11 6.17 6.50
C ALA A 57 2.46 7.37 7.20
N ASN A 58 2.70 8.56 6.67
CA ASN A 58 2.21 9.83 7.21
C ASN A 58 0.77 10.07 6.79
N TYR A 59 0.45 9.78 5.53
CA TYR A 59 -0.86 10.04 4.94
C TYR A 59 -1.39 8.80 4.22
N PHE A 60 -2.73 8.70 4.16
CA PHE A 60 -3.41 7.70 3.35
C PHE A 60 -4.35 8.38 2.35
N ILE A 61 -4.21 8.02 1.09
CA ILE A 61 -5.13 8.37 0.01
C ILE A 61 -5.86 7.10 -0.42
N GLY A 62 -7.17 7.05 -0.20
CA GLY A 62 -7.99 5.95 -0.68
C GLY A 62 -8.25 6.08 -2.18
N PHE A 63 -8.14 4.98 -2.92
CA PHE A 63 -8.42 4.93 -4.35
C PHE A 63 -9.66 4.09 -4.64
N GLY A 64 -10.60 4.64 -5.42
CA GLY A 64 -11.88 4.02 -5.75
C GLY A 64 -12.18 3.90 -7.24
N GLY A 65 -11.21 4.15 -8.12
CA GLY A 65 -11.47 4.21 -9.57
C GLY A 65 -11.97 2.91 -10.18
N ASN A 66 -11.60 1.77 -9.58
CA ASN A 66 -12.11 0.46 -9.98
C ASN A 66 -13.30 0.03 -9.12
N VAL A 67 -13.14 0.05 -7.80
CA VAL A 67 -14.14 -0.40 -6.83
C VAL A 67 -14.10 0.50 -5.60
N VAL A 68 -15.25 1.07 -5.25
CA VAL A 68 -15.39 1.83 -4.00
C VAL A 68 -15.67 0.88 -2.85
N ARG A 69 -14.72 0.77 -1.92
CA ARG A 69 -14.90 0.03 -0.66
C ARG A 69 -15.36 0.99 0.44
N PRO A 70 -16.59 0.86 0.99
CA PRO A 70 -17.12 1.86 1.92
C PRO A 70 -16.29 2.07 3.18
N GLU A 71 -15.63 1.01 3.66
CA GLU A 71 -14.80 1.06 4.86
C GLU A 71 -13.51 1.86 4.62
N VAL A 72 -12.87 1.68 3.47
CA VAL A 72 -11.70 2.45 3.05
C VAL A 72 -12.08 3.90 2.77
N TYR A 73 -13.19 4.13 2.05
CA TYR A 73 -13.70 5.48 1.77
C TYR A 73 -13.93 6.30 3.04
N ARG A 74 -14.60 5.72 4.05
CA ARG A 74 -14.91 6.42 5.31
C ARG A 74 -13.69 6.73 6.17
N ARG A 75 -12.63 5.93 6.05
CA ARG A 75 -11.43 6.04 6.90
C ARG A 75 -10.27 6.75 6.19
N ALA A 76 -10.41 7.05 4.90
CA ALA A 76 -9.37 7.73 4.14
C ALA A 76 -9.27 9.22 4.51
N GLN A 77 -8.05 9.74 4.58
CA GLN A 77 -7.82 11.17 4.80
C GLN A 77 -8.17 11.97 3.54
N TYR A 78 -7.83 11.40 2.39
CA TYR A 78 -8.21 11.87 1.07
C TYR A 78 -8.72 10.68 0.25
N TYR A 79 -9.66 10.91 -0.65
CA TYR A 79 -10.18 9.84 -1.51
C TYR A 79 -10.30 10.33 -2.95
N VAL A 80 -9.79 9.53 -3.87
CA VAL A 80 -9.85 9.81 -5.32
C VAL A 80 -10.41 8.60 -6.05
N THR A 81 -11.09 8.85 -7.15
CA THR A 81 -11.57 7.84 -8.09
C THR A 81 -10.87 7.92 -9.43
N ASP A 82 -10.11 8.99 -9.68
CA ASP A 82 -9.29 9.15 -10.87
C ASP A 82 -7.90 9.69 -10.46
N PHE A 83 -6.84 9.20 -11.10
CA PHE A 83 -5.49 9.69 -10.84
C PHE A 83 -5.27 11.11 -11.34
N GLU A 84 -6.06 11.60 -12.30
CA GLU A 84 -6.05 13.00 -12.73
C GLU A 84 -6.29 13.96 -11.56
N GLN A 85 -7.08 13.54 -10.56
CA GLN A 85 -7.34 14.34 -9.35
C GLN A 85 -6.08 14.57 -8.50
N LEU A 86 -5.01 13.79 -8.71
CA LEU A 86 -3.73 13.94 -8.02
C LEU A 86 -2.70 14.74 -8.81
N MET A 87 -2.91 14.94 -10.12
CA MET A 87 -1.90 15.55 -11.00
C MET A 87 -1.87 17.08 -10.96
N GLY A 88 -2.88 17.73 -10.35
CA GLY A 88 -3.02 19.18 -10.33
C GLY A 88 -3.39 19.75 -11.71
N ASP A 89 -3.82 21.02 -11.75
CA ASP A 89 -4.02 21.73 -13.01
C ASP A 89 -2.65 21.96 -13.66
N GLN A 90 -2.40 21.36 -14.83
CA GLN A 90 -1.23 21.68 -15.67
C GLN A 90 -1.45 22.96 -16.48
#